data_AF-A0A939QYM2-F1
#
_entry.id   AF-A0A939QYM2-F1
#
_cell.length_a   1.000
_cell.length_b   1.000
_cell.length_c   1.000
_cell.angle_alpha   90.00
_cell.angle_beta   90.00
_cell.angle_gamma   90.00
#
_symmetry.space_group_name_H-M   'P 1'
#
loop_
_entity.id
_entity.type
_entity.pdbx_description
1 polymer ?
#
loop_
_entity_poly.entity_id
_entity_poly.type
_entity_poly.pdbx_seq_one_letter_code
_entity_poly.pdbx_strand_id
1 'polypeptide(L)'
;MKVFVVYCHPSEDSFTRHVRDSFLKGITDAGHEYELSDLYRMGFRTDMSEAEYLRDSNYNASPKLADDVLAEQAKINAADAIAFIYPVFWTEAPSKLVGWFDRVWSYGFAYGDKTMKMLDKALFMCTTGHDFSTLEQFGFLESMKNVMLGDRLAKRVRKSDFVVFDGMSKEKKSRQDNWEKHLETAYMKGKTLFDELKDDFSLDGRYFVAVENSESGEVSEQTVFAYHQKDNAVWAEYSGGSIQKGFLVGTMDDNHGLSFSYQHLNINGELKSGSCHSQPREENGKLRFYEEWQWTSGEAGTSIIEEL
;
A
#
# COMPACT_ATOMS: atom_id res chain seq x y z
N MET A 1 7.22 16.49 -12.06
CA MET A 1 6.56 16.11 -10.79
C MET A 1 7.59 16.17 -9.69
N LYS A 2 7.16 16.43 -8.46
CA LYS A 2 8.03 16.58 -7.29
C LYS A 2 7.86 15.39 -6.34
N VAL A 3 8.96 14.78 -5.95
CA VAL A 3 9.00 13.66 -5.01
C VAL A 3 9.56 14.13 -3.68
N PHE A 4 8.84 13.94 -2.58
CA PHE A 4 9.40 14.08 -1.25
C PHE A 4 10.03 12.77 -0.80
N VAL A 5 11.33 12.75 -0.52
CA VAL A 5 12.07 11.54 -0.14
C VAL A 5 12.47 11.64 1.32
N VAL A 6 11.99 10.71 2.14
CA VAL A 6 12.36 10.54 3.54
C VAL A 6 13.37 9.40 3.64
N TYR A 7 14.62 9.73 3.94
CA TYR A 7 15.72 8.78 4.07
C TYR A 7 16.11 8.60 5.52
N CYS A 8 16.28 7.35 5.95
CA CYS A 8 16.55 7.01 7.34
C CYS A 8 17.64 5.96 7.46
N HIS A 9 18.90 6.40 7.58
CA HIS A 9 20.03 5.53 7.90
C HIS A 9 21.13 6.29 8.66
N PRO A 10 21.78 5.72 9.69
CA PRO A 10 22.81 6.41 10.48
C PRO A 10 24.19 6.49 9.79
N SER A 11 24.49 5.54 8.90
CA SER A 11 25.80 5.42 8.23
C SER A 11 25.79 6.01 6.82
N GLU A 12 26.84 6.77 6.51
CA GLU A 12 27.21 7.19 5.15
C GLU A 12 27.86 6.06 4.33
N ASP A 13 28.21 4.93 4.94
CA ASP A 13 28.65 3.71 4.25
C ASP A 13 27.60 2.61 4.49
N SER A 14 26.62 2.52 3.60
CA SER A 14 25.55 1.54 3.68
C SER A 14 24.95 1.22 2.32
N PHE A 15 24.42 0.00 2.16
CA PHE A 15 23.68 -0.37 0.96
C PHE A 15 22.41 0.49 0.79
N THR A 16 21.72 0.79 1.89
CA THR A 16 20.54 1.67 1.88
C THR A 16 20.86 3.05 1.31
N ARG A 17 22.07 3.59 1.55
CA ARG A 17 22.54 4.82 0.91
C ARG A 17 22.70 4.67 -0.60
N HIS A 18 23.25 3.55 -1.07
CA HIS A 18 23.36 3.29 -2.51
C HIS A 18 21.97 3.15 -3.16
N VAL A 19 21.01 2.49 -2.49
CA VAL A 19 19.60 2.45 -2.94
C VAL A 19 19.02 3.85 -3.07
N ARG A 20 19.23 4.72 -2.06
CA ARG A 20 18.83 6.14 -2.13
C ARG A 20 19.43 6.82 -3.35
N ASP A 21 20.75 6.74 -3.50
CA ASP A 21 21.47 7.45 -4.58
C ASP A 21 21.00 6.97 -5.96
N SER A 22 20.80 5.66 -6.16
CA SER A 22 20.26 5.10 -7.40
C SER A 22 18.83 5.56 -7.67
N PHE A 23 17.96 5.55 -6.67
CA PHE A 23 16.57 6.02 -6.81
C PHE A 23 16.50 7.52 -7.15
N LEU A 24 17.27 8.36 -6.46
CA LEU A 24 17.35 9.79 -6.75
C LEU A 24 17.87 10.05 -8.16
N LYS A 25 18.86 9.27 -8.62
CA LYS A 25 19.34 9.32 -10.01
C LYS A 25 18.22 8.99 -11.00
N GLY A 26 17.41 7.97 -10.71
CA GLY A 26 16.26 7.60 -11.53
C GLY A 26 15.27 8.76 -11.68
N ILE A 27 14.91 9.40 -10.57
CA ILE A 27 14.03 10.59 -10.55
C ILE A 27 14.60 11.70 -11.45
N THR A 28 15.89 12.04 -11.28
CA THR A 28 16.51 13.13 -12.05
C THR A 28 16.62 12.81 -13.54
N ASP A 29 16.97 11.57 -13.89
CA ASP A 29 17.09 11.12 -15.27
C ASP A 29 15.74 11.14 -16.01
N ALA A 30 14.63 10.97 -15.29
CA ALA A 30 13.27 11.10 -15.81
C ALA A 30 12.77 12.56 -15.91
N GLY A 31 13.59 13.54 -15.53
CA GLY A 31 13.22 14.96 -15.54
C GLY A 31 12.28 15.35 -14.41
N HIS A 32 12.26 14.60 -13.31
CA HIS A 32 11.50 14.92 -12.12
C HIS A 32 12.38 15.59 -11.06
N GLU A 33 11.72 16.28 -10.12
CA GLU A 33 12.38 16.95 -9.01
C GLU A 33 12.20 16.13 -7.73
N TYR A 34 13.13 16.27 -6.78
CA TYR A 34 12.96 15.73 -5.45
C TYR A 34 13.39 16.72 -4.37
N GLU A 35 12.83 16.52 -3.18
CA GLU A 35 13.30 17.14 -1.94
C GLU A 35 13.61 16.03 -0.92
N LEU A 36 14.79 16.07 -0.31
CA LEU A 36 15.29 15.01 0.56
C LEU A 36 15.30 15.44 2.03
N SER A 37 14.63 14.66 2.88
CA SER A 37 14.82 14.68 4.32
C SER A 37 15.69 13.48 4.74
N ASP A 38 16.97 13.73 5.00
CA ASP A 38 17.86 12.75 5.65
C ASP A 38 17.72 12.90 7.17
N LEU A 39 16.92 12.03 7.78
CA LEU A 39 16.48 12.22 9.17
C LEU A 39 17.63 12.19 10.18
N TYR A 40 18.68 11.41 9.91
CA TYR A 40 19.86 11.37 10.78
C TYR A 40 20.70 12.62 10.60
N ARG A 41 20.93 13.05 9.35
CA ARG A 41 21.74 14.23 9.05
C ARG A 41 21.07 15.54 9.47
N MET A 42 19.74 15.59 9.44
CA MET A 42 18.93 16.68 9.98
C MET A 42 18.93 16.72 11.51
N GLY A 43 19.32 15.63 12.18
CA GLY A 43 19.13 15.48 13.61
C GLY A 43 17.66 15.52 14.02
N PHE A 44 16.76 14.99 13.18
CA PHE A 44 15.31 15.05 13.43
C PHE A 44 14.97 14.45 14.80
N ARG A 45 14.21 15.19 15.61
CA ARG A 45 13.77 14.73 16.93
C ARG A 45 12.69 13.67 16.76
N THR A 46 12.91 12.51 17.34
CA THR A 46 12.02 11.35 17.19
C THR A 46 10.93 11.34 18.23
N ASP A 47 11.31 11.71 19.44
CA ASP A 47 10.46 11.48 20.60
C ASP A 47 9.37 12.54 20.61
N MET A 48 8.12 12.09 20.51
CA MET A 48 6.95 12.93 20.72
C MET A 48 7.00 13.49 22.15
N SER A 49 6.85 14.81 22.27
CA SER A 49 6.74 15.47 23.59
C SER A 49 5.35 15.26 24.17
N GLU A 50 5.23 15.41 25.50
CA GLU A 50 3.92 15.40 26.16
C GLU A 50 2.96 16.45 25.58
N ALA A 51 3.47 17.63 25.20
CA ALA A 51 2.65 18.67 24.58
C ALA A 51 2.09 18.24 23.20
N GLU A 52 2.90 17.56 22.38
CA GLU A 52 2.45 16.99 21.11
C GLU A 52 1.45 15.85 21.35
N TYR A 53 1.71 14.97 22.32
CA TYR A 53 0.78 13.91 22.71
C TYR A 53 -0.57 14.46 23.17
N LEU A 54 -0.59 15.43 24.08
CA LEU A 54 -1.82 16.03 24.60
C LEU A 54 -2.60 16.77 23.51
N ARG A 55 -1.90 17.38 22.54
CA ARG A 55 -2.55 17.98 21.37
C ARG A 55 -3.33 16.93 20.58
N ASP A 56 -2.69 15.82 20.24
CA ASP A 56 -3.24 14.79 19.37
C ASP A 56 -4.27 13.90 20.05
N SER A 57 -3.97 13.44 21.28
CA SER A 57 -4.88 12.59 22.07
C SER A 57 -6.19 13.30 22.48
N ASN A 58 -6.18 14.63 22.57
CA ASN A 58 -7.38 15.44 22.82
C ASN A 58 -8.05 15.94 21.53
N TYR A 59 -7.59 15.48 20.36
CA TYR A 59 -8.13 15.88 19.06
C TYR A 59 -8.21 17.41 18.91
N ASN A 60 -7.18 18.13 19.36
CA ASN A 60 -7.16 19.59 19.38
C ASN A 60 -6.09 20.13 18.44
N ALA A 61 -6.49 20.62 17.27
CA ALA A 61 -5.54 21.16 16.30
C ALA A 61 -5.02 22.57 16.62
N SER A 62 -5.55 23.24 17.65
CA SER A 62 -5.26 24.65 17.96
C SER A 62 -3.83 24.93 18.44
N PRO A 63 -3.21 24.10 19.31
CA PRO A 63 -1.81 24.26 19.67
C PRO A 63 -0.90 24.13 18.44
N LYS A 64 0.06 25.05 18.33
CA LYS A 64 1.03 25.07 17.24
C LYS A 64 1.91 23.82 17.30
N LEU A 65 2.05 23.14 16.16
CA LEU A 65 3.04 22.06 15.99
C LEU A 65 4.47 22.62 16.02
N ALA A 66 5.43 21.76 16.33
CA ALA A 66 6.84 22.10 16.27
C ALA A 66 7.26 22.48 14.84
N ASP A 67 8.22 23.42 14.71
CA ASP A 67 8.62 23.96 13.41
C ASP A 67 9.23 22.89 12.49
N ASP A 68 9.91 21.89 13.05
CA ASP A 68 10.43 20.75 12.30
C ASP A 68 9.31 19.87 11.73
N VAL A 69 8.22 19.66 12.47
CA VAL A 69 7.02 18.95 11.99
C VAL A 69 6.35 19.74 10.87
N LEU A 70 6.14 21.05 11.06
CA LEU A 70 5.53 21.90 10.05
C LEU A 70 6.33 21.93 8.73
N ALA A 71 7.67 21.89 8.83
CA ALA A 71 8.53 21.81 7.66
C ALA A 71 8.32 20.52 6.86
N GLU A 72 8.20 19.37 7.53
CA GLU A 72 7.92 18.10 6.84
C GLU A 72 6.52 18.06 6.24
N GLN A 73 5.50 18.58 6.94
CA GLN A 73 4.13 18.69 6.42
C GLN A 73 4.05 19.59 5.19
N ALA A 74 4.83 20.67 5.14
CA ALA A 74 4.92 21.54 3.98
C ALA A 74 5.52 20.82 2.76
N LYS A 75 6.58 20.02 2.95
CA LYS A 75 7.20 19.22 1.87
C LYS A 75 6.21 18.22 1.28
N ILE A 76 5.41 17.58 2.13
CA ILE A 76 4.37 16.65 1.72
C ILE A 76 3.32 17.34 0.85
N ASN A 77 2.79 18.47 1.32
CA ASN A 77 1.77 19.20 0.57
C ASN A 77 2.31 19.82 -0.74
N ALA A 78 3.63 20.06 -0.83
CA ALA A 78 4.29 20.52 -2.04
C ALA A 78 4.66 19.39 -3.01
N ALA A 79 4.53 18.12 -2.62
CA ALA A 79 4.91 16.97 -3.43
C ALA A 79 3.73 16.36 -4.18
N ASP A 80 4.05 15.61 -5.24
CA ASP A 80 3.11 14.75 -5.97
C ASP A 80 3.22 13.30 -5.49
N ALA A 81 4.43 12.89 -5.06
CA ALA A 81 4.68 11.58 -4.48
C ALA A 81 5.60 11.65 -3.25
N ILE A 82 5.53 10.63 -2.40
CA ILE A 82 6.44 10.45 -1.25
C ILE A 82 7.16 9.10 -1.32
N ALA A 83 8.45 9.07 -1.00
CA ALA A 83 9.23 7.84 -0.92
C ALA A 83 9.95 7.71 0.42
N PHE A 84 9.92 6.52 1.01
CA PHE A 84 10.60 6.20 2.26
C PHE A 84 11.70 5.19 2.00
N ILE A 85 12.94 5.49 2.41
CA ILE A 85 14.11 4.63 2.15
C ILE A 85 14.83 4.34 3.47
N TYR A 86 14.86 3.08 3.88
CA TYR A 86 15.35 2.68 5.20
C TYR A 86 15.79 1.21 5.27
N PRO A 87 16.63 0.81 6.24
CA PRO A 87 16.87 -0.59 6.54
C PRO A 87 15.78 -1.13 7.47
N VAL A 88 15.40 -2.40 7.31
CA VAL A 88 14.48 -3.06 8.24
C VAL A 88 15.23 -3.46 9.51
N PHE A 89 14.80 -2.93 10.65
CA PHE A 89 15.26 -3.32 11.98
C PHE A 89 14.08 -3.90 12.75
N TRP A 90 14.18 -5.17 13.15
CA TRP A 90 13.12 -5.88 13.89
C TRP A 90 11.74 -5.87 13.20
N THR A 91 11.72 -6.17 11.90
CA THR A 91 10.49 -6.20 11.08
C THR A 91 9.75 -4.86 11.04
N GLU A 92 10.50 -3.76 11.19
CA GLU A 92 9.98 -2.40 11.23
C GLU A 92 11.02 -1.41 10.67
N ALA A 93 10.62 -0.16 10.43
CA ALA A 93 11.54 0.94 10.18
C ALA A 93 12.41 1.27 11.41
N PRO A 94 13.57 1.93 11.24
CA PRO A 94 14.34 2.41 12.37
C PRO A 94 13.50 3.39 13.21
N SER A 95 13.75 3.43 14.52
CA SER A 95 13.04 4.32 15.46
C SER A 95 13.04 5.79 15.02
N LYS A 96 14.06 6.21 14.27
CA LYS A 96 14.14 7.55 13.68
C LYS A 96 13.00 7.86 12.70
N LEU A 97 12.63 6.90 11.86
CA LEU A 97 11.51 7.02 10.94
C LEU A 97 10.17 6.73 11.63
N VAL A 98 10.12 5.81 12.59
CA VAL A 98 8.89 5.60 13.39
C VAL A 98 8.49 6.88 14.13
N GLY A 99 9.44 7.53 14.82
CA GLY A 99 9.19 8.82 15.48
C GLY A 99 8.87 9.97 14.51
N TRP A 100 9.30 9.88 13.24
CA TRP A 100 8.84 10.81 12.21
C TRP A 100 7.35 10.61 11.91
N PHE A 101 6.87 9.37 11.79
CA PHE A 101 5.42 9.11 11.67
C PHE A 101 4.68 9.59 12.91
N ASP A 102 5.15 9.25 14.12
CA ASP A 102 4.50 9.66 15.38
C ASP A 102 4.27 11.17 15.43
N ARG A 103 5.26 11.97 15.04
CA ARG A 103 5.20 13.43 15.14
C ARG A 103 4.58 14.13 13.94
N VAL A 104 4.78 13.62 12.72
CA VAL A 104 4.34 14.29 11.48
C VAL A 104 2.92 13.92 11.12
N TRP A 105 2.46 12.68 11.38
CA TRP A 105 1.07 12.25 11.19
C TRP A 105 0.17 12.77 12.31
N SER A 106 0.15 14.08 12.50
CA SER A 106 -0.58 14.72 13.59
C SER A 106 -2.09 14.86 13.30
N TYR A 107 -2.89 14.98 14.36
CA TYR A 107 -4.31 15.34 14.27
C TYR A 107 -4.50 16.68 13.56
N GLY A 108 -5.48 16.74 12.65
CA GLY A 108 -5.75 17.90 11.79
C GLY A 108 -4.85 17.97 10.56
N PHE A 109 -3.87 17.07 10.42
CA PHE A 109 -3.06 16.94 9.21
C PHE A 109 -3.31 15.60 8.53
N ALA A 110 -2.89 14.49 9.14
CA ALA A 110 -2.95 13.16 8.53
C ALA A 110 -4.24 12.38 8.85
N TYR A 111 -4.96 12.77 9.90
CA TYR A 111 -6.24 12.20 10.33
C TYR A 111 -7.09 13.26 11.05
N GLY A 112 -8.38 12.96 11.29
CA GLY A 112 -9.37 13.95 11.73
C GLY A 112 -9.77 14.87 10.58
N ASP A 113 -9.87 16.18 10.84
CA ASP A 113 -10.08 17.21 9.83
C ASP A 113 -8.79 17.43 9.01
N LYS A 114 -8.47 16.45 8.16
CA LYS A 114 -7.19 16.33 7.47
C LYS A 114 -6.91 17.49 6.51
N THR A 115 -5.75 18.13 6.66
CA THR A 115 -5.20 19.11 5.69
C THR A 115 -4.11 18.54 4.78
N MET A 116 -3.73 17.27 4.97
CA MET A 116 -2.77 16.60 4.08
C MET A 116 -3.34 16.42 2.68
N LYS A 117 -2.60 16.85 1.66
CA LYS A 117 -2.90 16.61 0.24
C LYS A 117 -2.94 15.10 -0.03
N MET A 118 -3.92 14.66 -0.81
CA MET A 118 -3.91 13.32 -1.41
C MET A 118 -2.74 13.23 -2.40
N LEU A 119 -1.74 12.41 -2.11
CA LEU A 119 -0.60 12.21 -3.01
C LEU A 119 -0.97 11.22 -4.12
N ASP A 120 -0.37 11.38 -5.28
CA ASP A 120 -0.62 10.49 -6.41
C ASP A 120 0.05 9.13 -6.19
N LYS A 121 1.24 9.12 -5.58
CA LYS A 121 1.98 7.90 -5.31
C LYS A 121 2.75 7.93 -3.99
N ALA A 122 2.87 6.77 -3.36
CA ALA A 122 3.85 6.55 -2.30
C ALA A 122 4.65 5.27 -2.53
N LEU A 123 5.89 5.27 -2.05
CA LEU A 123 6.79 4.14 -2.22
C LEU A 123 7.55 3.89 -0.92
N PHE A 124 7.48 2.68 -0.38
CA PHE A 124 8.44 2.22 0.62
C PHE A 124 9.52 1.38 -0.06
N MET A 125 10.76 1.68 0.27
CA MET A 125 11.95 1.01 -0.24
C MET A 125 12.79 0.57 0.95
N CYS A 126 12.70 -0.70 1.31
CA CYS A 126 13.36 -1.21 2.50
C CYS A 126 14.44 -2.25 2.16
N THR A 127 15.59 -2.16 2.82
CA THR A 127 16.66 -3.17 2.69
C THR A 127 16.61 -4.16 3.85
N THR A 128 16.63 -5.47 3.58
CA THR A 128 16.56 -6.52 4.61
C THR A 128 17.79 -7.42 4.61
N GLY A 129 18.14 -7.96 5.79
CA GLY A 129 19.16 -9.02 5.89
C GLY A 129 18.64 -10.37 5.41
N HIS A 130 17.40 -10.70 5.78
CA HIS A 130 16.69 -11.89 5.30
C HIS A 130 16.42 -11.83 3.80
N ASP A 131 16.46 -12.99 3.14
CA ASP A 131 15.94 -13.17 1.80
C ASP A 131 14.40 -13.15 1.79
N PHE A 132 13.84 -12.93 0.61
CA PHE A 132 12.41 -12.81 0.39
C PHE A 132 11.64 -14.05 0.88
N SER A 133 12.15 -15.26 0.59
CA SER A 133 11.53 -16.51 1.03
C SER A 133 11.36 -16.60 2.55
N THR A 134 12.36 -16.14 3.31
CA THR A 134 12.29 -16.10 4.77
C THR A 134 11.25 -15.08 5.23
N LEU A 135 11.19 -13.90 4.59
CA LEU A 135 10.21 -12.87 4.96
C LEU A 135 8.77 -13.33 4.73
N GLU A 136 8.51 -14.06 3.66
CA GLU A 136 7.19 -14.65 3.37
C GLU A 136 6.86 -15.79 4.33
N GLN A 137 7.78 -16.74 4.51
CA GLN A 137 7.56 -17.94 5.33
C GLN A 137 7.11 -17.60 6.75
N PHE A 138 7.68 -16.54 7.34
CA PHE A 138 7.36 -16.12 8.70
C PHE A 138 6.35 -14.98 8.79
N GLY A 139 5.76 -14.54 7.66
CA GLY A 139 4.75 -13.48 7.63
C GLY A 139 5.28 -12.07 7.94
N PHE A 140 6.61 -11.87 7.88
CA PHE A 140 7.23 -10.57 8.15
C PHE A 140 6.92 -9.56 7.05
N LEU A 141 6.93 -9.99 5.79
CA LEU A 141 6.59 -9.12 4.66
C LEU A 141 5.17 -8.59 4.80
N GLU A 142 4.22 -9.47 5.09
CA GLU A 142 2.81 -9.14 5.26
C GLU A 142 2.59 -8.20 6.45
N SER A 143 3.27 -8.45 7.56
CA SER A 143 3.24 -7.56 8.73
C SER A 143 3.72 -6.15 8.39
N MET A 144 4.85 -6.04 7.67
CA MET A 144 5.37 -4.74 7.24
C MET A 144 4.42 -4.05 6.27
N LYS A 145 3.85 -4.75 5.29
CA LYS A 145 2.89 -4.16 4.34
C LYS A 145 1.64 -3.64 5.05
N ASN A 146 1.07 -4.41 5.97
CA ASN A 146 -0.11 -3.99 6.73
C ASN A 146 0.13 -2.72 7.55
N VAL A 147 1.30 -2.58 8.18
CA VAL A 147 1.63 -1.37 8.94
C VAL A 147 1.99 -0.20 8.02
N MET A 148 2.85 -0.43 7.03
CA MET A 148 3.42 0.63 6.19
C MET A 148 2.44 1.13 5.14
N LEU A 149 1.90 0.21 4.33
CA LEU A 149 0.93 0.55 3.29
C LEU A 149 -0.46 0.74 3.90
N GLY A 150 -0.88 -0.22 4.73
CA GLY A 150 -2.20 -0.23 5.35
C GLY A 150 -2.39 0.96 6.29
N ASP A 151 -1.78 0.97 7.47
CA ASP A 151 -2.04 2.00 8.48
C ASP A 151 -1.41 3.37 8.16
N ARG A 152 -0.11 3.39 7.83
CA ARG A 152 0.65 4.64 7.67
C ARG A 152 0.33 5.39 6.38
N LEU A 153 -0.06 4.71 5.29
CA LEU A 153 -0.49 5.39 4.06
C LEU A 153 -2.01 5.39 3.93
N ALA A 154 -2.69 4.25 3.97
CA ALA A 154 -4.14 4.12 3.82
C ALA A 154 -4.71 5.08 2.74
N LYS A 155 -5.75 5.83 3.14
CA LYS A 155 -6.53 6.80 2.37
C LYS A 155 -5.81 8.15 2.15
N ARG A 156 -4.49 8.19 2.21
CA ARG A 156 -3.66 9.41 2.03
C ARG A 156 -2.98 9.47 0.66
N VAL A 157 -2.97 8.35 -0.07
CA VAL A 157 -2.30 8.23 -1.36
C VAL A 157 -3.19 7.45 -2.35
N ARG A 158 -3.11 7.76 -3.64
CA ARG A 158 -3.91 7.06 -4.68
C ARG A 158 -3.33 5.70 -5.03
N LYS A 159 -2.00 5.63 -5.16
CA LYS A 159 -1.26 4.40 -5.41
C LYS A 159 -0.12 4.28 -4.42
N SER A 160 0.19 3.06 -4.01
CA SER A 160 1.34 2.78 -3.15
C SER A 160 2.05 1.51 -3.57
N ASP A 161 3.36 1.47 -3.39
CA ASP A 161 4.19 0.30 -3.67
C ASP A 161 5.19 0.05 -2.53
N PHE A 162 5.61 -1.21 -2.37
CA PHE A 162 6.49 -1.66 -1.32
C PHE A 162 7.58 -2.56 -1.89
N VAL A 163 8.79 -2.00 -2.00
CA VAL A 163 9.95 -2.65 -2.62
C VAL A 163 10.90 -3.13 -1.52
N VAL A 164 11.21 -4.42 -1.58
CA VAL A 164 12.14 -5.07 -0.66
C VAL A 164 13.43 -5.39 -1.40
N PHE A 165 14.54 -4.86 -0.89
CA PHE A 165 15.88 -5.24 -1.32
C PHE A 165 16.44 -6.26 -0.33
N ASP A 166 16.16 -7.52 -0.60
CA ASP A 166 16.38 -8.64 0.29
C ASP A 166 17.77 -9.28 0.20
N GLY A 167 18.12 -10.09 1.20
CA GLY A 167 19.35 -10.88 1.22
C GLY A 167 20.63 -10.06 1.38
N MET A 168 20.56 -8.89 2.03
CA MET A 168 21.65 -7.90 2.12
C MET A 168 22.55 -8.04 3.35
N SER A 169 22.43 -9.15 4.07
CA SER A 169 23.35 -9.55 5.15
C SER A 169 24.81 -9.60 4.68
N LYS A 170 25.72 -8.92 5.39
CA LYS A 170 27.14 -8.74 4.97
C LYS A 170 27.91 -10.06 4.84
N GLU A 171 27.53 -11.04 5.62
CA GLU A 171 28.12 -12.38 5.70
C GLU A 171 27.63 -13.33 4.61
N LYS A 172 26.52 -13.01 3.93
CA LYS A 172 25.94 -13.88 2.90
C LYS A 172 26.48 -13.56 1.52
N LYS A 173 26.85 -14.60 0.76
CA LYS A 173 27.27 -14.47 -0.64
C LYS A 173 26.18 -13.83 -1.52
N SER A 174 24.91 -14.14 -1.24
CA SER A 174 23.75 -13.58 -1.94
C SER A 174 23.77 -12.05 -2.02
N ARG A 175 24.38 -11.37 -1.04
CA ARG A 175 24.50 -9.90 -1.04
C ARG A 175 25.27 -9.37 -2.25
N GLN A 176 26.32 -10.08 -2.69
CA GLN A 176 27.10 -9.68 -3.86
C GLN A 176 26.27 -9.87 -5.14
N ASP A 177 25.61 -11.02 -5.26
CA ASP A 177 24.78 -11.36 -6.41
C ASP A 177 23.55 -10.41 -6.53
N ASN A 178 23.02 -9.97 -5.40
CA ASN A 178 21.87 -9.07 -5.33
C ASN A 178 22.24 -7.59 -5.52
N TRP A 179 23.50 -7.20 -5.38
CA TRP A 179 23.91 -5.80 -5.26
C TRP A 179 23.47 -4.94 -6.45
N GLU A 180 23.98 -5.24 -7.64
CA GLU A 180 23.71 -4.45 -8.85
C GLU A 180 22.24 -4.55 -9.26
N LYS A 181 21.64 -5.75 -9.17
CA LYS A 181 20.23 -5.97 -9.46
C LYS A 181 19.31 -5.06 -8.63
N HIS A 182 19.58 -4.96 -7.33
CA HIS A 182 18.79 -4.14 -6.42
C HIS A 182 19.02 -2.65 -6.68
N LEU A 183 20.23 -2.23 -7.04
CA LEU A 183 20.50 -0.83 -7.43
C LEU A 183 19.83 -0.46 -8.75
N GLU A 184 19.80 -1.36 -9.73
CA GLU A 184 19.05 -1.17 -10.97
C GLU A 184 17.55 -1.08 -10.70
N THR A 185 17.02 -1.93 -9.81
CA THR A 185 15.62 -1.87 -9.38
C THR A 185 15.29 -0.52 -8.75
N ALA A 186 16.14 -0.02 -7.84
CA ALA A 186 15.96 1.29 -7.21
C ALA A 186 16.00 2.42 -8.25
N TYR A 187 16.95 2.37 -9.19
CA TYR A 187 17.03 3.32 -10.29
C TYR A 187 15.77 3.33 -11.14
N MET A 188 15.28 2.16 -11.56
CA MET A 188 14.08 2.04 -12.38
C MET A 188 12.84 2.53 -11.63
N LYS A 189 12.69 2.21 -10.33
CA LYS A 189 11.58 2.74 -9.52
C LYS A 189 11.58 4.26 -9.42
N GLY A 190 12.74 4.90 -9.44
CA GLY A 190 12.84 6.37 -9.52
C GLY A 190 12.48 6.89 -10.91
N LYS A 191 12.97 6.23 -11.95
CA LYS A 191 12.80 6.61 -13.35
C LYS A 191 11.35 6.49 -13.83
N THR A 192 10.67 5.42 -13.44
CA THR A 192 9.31 5.10 -13.89
C THR A 192 8.26 5.45 -12.84
N LEU A 193 8.63 6.20 -11.79
CA LEU A 193 7.76 6.48 -10.65
C LEU A 193 6.38 6.99 -11.09
N PHE A 194 6.36 7.83 -12.13
CA PHE A 194 5.15 8.44 -12.67
C PHE A 194 4.70 7.90 -14.03
N ASP A 195 5.39 6.90 -14.59
CA ASP A 195 5.03 6.30 -15.87
C ASP A 195 3.71 5.49 -15.74
N GLU A 196 3.45 4.90 -14.58
CA GLU A 196 2.25 4.11 -14.22
C GLU A 196 0.98 4.94 -13.95
N LEU A 197 1.03 6.26 -14.16
CA LEU A 197 -0.15 7.13 -14.09
C LEU A 197 -0.92 7.20 -15.42
N LYS A 198 -0.49 6.45 -16.45
CA LYS A 198 -1.28 6.16 -17.64
C LYS A 198 -1.84 4.74 -17.51
N ASP A 199 -3.12 4.65 -17.18
CA ASP A 199 -3.97 3.45 -17.29
C ASP A 199 -3.41 2.16 -16.67
N ASP A 200 -3.37 2.08 -15.34
CA ASP A 200 -3.14 0.80 -14.66
C ASP A 200 -4.13 0.65 -13.51
N PHE A 201 -5.15 -0.16 -13.77
CA PHE A 201 -6.23 -0.53 -12.87
C PHE A 201 -5.79 -1.79 -12.12
N SER A 202 -5.65 -1.68 -10.80
CA SER A 202 -5.36 -2.81 -9.93
C SER A 202 -6.50 -3.00 -8.92
N LEU A 203 -6.73 -4.25 -8.54
CA LEU A 203 -7.65 -4.66 -7.49
C LEU A 203 -6.97 -4.88 -6.15
N ASP A 204 -5.64 -4.83 -6.08
CA ASP A 204 -4.90 -5.10 -4.85
C ASP A 204 -5.20 -4.08 -3.76
N GLY A 205 -5.68 -4.55 -2.60
CA GLY A 205 -6.03 -3.71 -1.46
C GLY A 205 -7.36 -2.96 -1.60
N ARG A 206 -8.20 -3.32 -2.58
CA ARG A 206 -9.51 -2.68 -2.80
C ARG A 206 -10.63 -3.49 -2.18
N TYR A 207 -11.67 -2.78 -1.76
CA TYR A 207 -12.82 -3.37 -1.08
C TYR A 207 -14.09 -3.09 -1.86
N PHE A 208 -14.94 -4.10 -1.96
CA PHE A 208 -16.21 -4.01 -2.67
C PHE A 208 -17.36 -4.54 -1.81
N VAL A 209 -18.57 -4.07 -2.09
CA VAL A 209 -19.83 -4.56 -1.51
C VAL A 209 -20.83 -4.88 -2.60
N ALA A 210 -21.69 -5.89 -2.39
CA ALA A 210 -22.75 -6.19 -3.35
C ALA A 210 -23.89 -5.17 -3.23
N VAL A 211 -24.19 -4.47 -4.32
CA VAL A 211 -25.25 -3.45 -4.38
C VAL A 211 -26.51 -3.96 -5.08
N GLU A 212 -26.37 -4.94 -5.98
CA GLU A 212 -27.49 -5.62 -6.62
C GLU A 212 -27.19 -7.13 -6.74
N ASN A 213 -28.22 -7.96 -6.63
CA ASN A 213 -28.11 -9.41 -6.82
C ASN A 213 -29.45 -10.01 -7.25
N SER A 214 -29.42 -11.01 -8.13
CA SER A 214 -30.60 -11.82 -8.47
C SER A 214 -31.08 -12.68 -7.28
N GLU A 215 -32.35 -13.09 -7.30
CA GLU A 215 -33.02 -13.76 -6.15
C GLU A 215 -32.30 -15.00 -5.59
N SER A 216 -31.52 -15.72 -6.40
CA SER A 216 -30.77 -16.91 -5.99
C SER A 216 -29.29 -16.65 -5.65
N GLY A 217 -28.89 -15.38 -5.55
CA GLY A 217 -27.59 -14.98 -5.04
C GLY A 217 -27.60 -14.83 -3.52
N GLU A 218 -26.48 -15.19 -2.86
CA GLU A 218 -26.38 -15.18 -1.38
C GLU A 218 -25.61 -13.97 -0.81
N VAL A 219 -25.17 -13.03 -1.65
CA VAL A 219 -24.40 -11.85 -1.22
C VAL A 219 -25.27 -10.59 -1.22
N SER A 220 -24.96 -9.65 -0.33
CA SER A 220 -25.73 -8.42 -0.08
C SER A 220 -24.81 -7.22 0.21
N GLU A 221 -25.39 -6.06 0.48
CA GLU A 221 -24.66 -4.84 0.88
C GLU A 221 -23.84 -5.01 2.18
N GLN A 222 -24.15 -6.03 2.97
CA GLN A 222 -23.40 -6.39 4.17
C GLN A 222 -22.19 -7.29 3.89
N THR A 223 -22.08 -7.85 2.68
CA THR A 223 -20.98 -8.73 2.28
C THR A 223 -19.85 -7.90 1.69
N VAL A 224 -18.71 -7.87 2.37
CA VAL A 224 -17.52 -7.12 1.94
C VAL A 224 -16.51 -8.09 1.33
N PHE A 225 -15.99 -7.73 0.16
CA PHE A 225 -14.93 -8.45 -0.56
C PHE A 225 -13.62 -7.68 -0.42
N ALA A 226 -12.59 -8.33 0.12
CA ALA A 226 -11.23 -7.79 0.21
C ALA A 226 -10.38 -8.37 -0.93
N TYR A 227 -10.20 -7.59 -2.00
CA TYR A 227 -9.50 -8.03 -3.20
C TYR A 227 -7.99 -7.88 -3.08
N HIS A 228 -7.31 -8.83 -3.70
CA HIS A 228 -5.88 -8.88 -3.89
C HIS A 228 -5.58 -9.16 -5.36
N GLN A 229 -4.48 -8.59 -5.85
CA GLN A 229 -4.03 -8.83 -7.22
C GLN A 229 -2.51 -8.91 -7.29
N LYS A 230 -2.02 -9.86 -8.07
CA LYS A 230 -0.62 -9.93 -8.48
C LYS A 230 -0.55 -10.33 -9.95
N ASP A 231 0.03 -9.47 -10.77
CA ASP A 231 0.00 -9.60 -12.23
C ASP A 231 -1.45 -9.77 -12.71
N ASN A 232 -1.75 -10.86 -13.43
CA ASN A 232 -3.10 -11.20 -13.86
C ASN A 232 -3.86 -12.07 -12.85
N ALA A 233 -3.26 -12.51 -11.74
CA ALA A 233 -3.93 -13.34 -10.74
C ALA A 233 -4.71 -12.46 -9.76
N VAL A 234 -5.96 -12.84 -9.48
CA VAL A 234 -6.87 -12.13 -8.58
C VAL A 234 -7.46 -13.11 -7.57
N TRP A 235 -7.52 -12.71 -6.30
CA TRP A 235 -8.23 -13.45 -5.27
C TRP A 235 -8.87 -12.49 -4.27
N ALA A 236 -9.93 -12.94 -3.60
CA ALA A 236 -10.55 -12.16 -2.54
C ALA A 236 -11.09 -13.06 -1.43
N GLU A 237 -10.93 -12.59 -0.20
CA GLU A 237 -11.68 -13.10 0.94
C GLU A 237 -12.92 -12.24 1.14
N TYR A 238 -14.06 -12.86 1.44
CA TYR A 238 -15.30 -12.12 1.67
C TYR A 238 -16.14 -12.71 2.80
N SER A 239 -16.89 -11.84 3.47
CA SER A 239 -17.78 -12.22 4.58
C SER A 239 -18.79 -11.11 4.87
N GLY A 240 -19.83 -11.44 5.63
CA GLY A 240 -20.89 -10.52 6.04
C GLY A 240 -22.23 -10.82 5.37
N GLY A 241 -23.32 -10.35 5.99
CA GLY A 241 -24.68 -10.78 5.65
C GLY A 241 -24.88 -12.26 5.97
N SER A 242 -25.38 -13.02 4.99
CA SER A 242 -25.54 -14.49 5.05
C SER A 242 -24.23 -15.27 4.93
N ILE A 243 -23.10 -14.61 4.63
CA ILE A 243 -21.82 -15.28 4.38
C ILE A 243 -20.94 -15.27 5.63
N GLN A 244 -20.64 -16.46 6.16
CA GLN A 244 -19.71 -16.62 7.27
C GLN A 244 -18.26 -16.47 6.81
N LYS A 245 -17.89 -17.17 5.73
CA LYS A 245 -16.55 -17.10 5.13
C LYS A 245 -16.58 -17.50 3.67
N GLY A 246 -16.06 -16.64 2.81
CA GLY A 246 -15.93 -16.88 1.38
C GLY A 246 -14.53 -16.62 0.87
N PHE A 247 -14.20 -17.29 -0.23
CA PHE A 247 -12.97 -17.10 -0.98
C PHE A 247 -13.25 -17.22 -2.47
N LEU A 248 -12.62 -16.35 -3.27
CA LEU A 248 -12.60 -16.43 -4.72
C LEU A 248 -11.18 -16.37 -5.24
N VAL A 249 -10.93 -17.01 -6.39
CA VAL A 249 -9.65 -16.97 -7.10
C VAL A 249 -9.86 -17.09 -8.60
N GLY A 250 -9.11 -16.30 -9.35
CA GLY A 250 -9.24 -16.24 -10.81
C GLY A 250 -8.18 -15.38 -11.47
N THR A 251 -8.51 -14.90 -12.65
CA THR A 251 -7.62 -14.08 -13.48
C THR A 251 -8.31 -12.81 -13.98
N MET A 252 -7.51 -11.79 -14.24
CA MET A 252 -7.92 -10.56 -14.93
C MET A 252 -7.36 -10.54 -16.36
N ASP A 253 -8.18 -10.13 -17.32
CA ASP A 253 -7.79 -9.93 -18.72
C ASP A 253 -7.32 -8.50 -19.02
N ASP A 254 -6.86 -8.26 -20.25
CA ASP A 254 -6.33 -6.96 -20.71
C ASP A 254 -7.39 -5.83 -20.74
N ASN A 255 -8.69 -6.18 -20.70
CA ASN A 255 -9.80 -5.23 -20.59
C ASN A 255 -10.28 -5.06 -19.14
N HIS A 256 -9.50 -5.59 -18.17
CA HIS A 256 -9.81 -5.61 -16.74
C HIS A 256 -11.04 -6.47 -16.37
N GLY A 257 -11.50 -7.33 -17.27
CA GLY A 257 -12.52 -8.32 -17.00
C GLY A 257 -11.98 -9.44 -16.11
N LEU A 258 -12.79 -9.90 -15.16
CA LEU A 258 -12.43 -10.99 -14.24
C LEU A 258 -13.10 -12.29 -14.65
N SER A 259 -12.38 -13.38 -14.52
CA SER A 259 -12.91 -14.74 -14.60
C SER A 259 -12.41 -15.52 -13.39
N PHE A 260 -13.32 -15.94 -12.51
CA PHE A 260 -12.94 -16.57 -11.24
C PHE A 260 -13.88 -17.69 -10.82
N SER A 261 -13.35 -18.58 -9.99
CA SER A 261 -14.14 -19.55 -9.22
C SER A 261 -14.23 -19.08 -7.77
N TYR A 262 -15.35 -19.35 -7.13
CA TYR A 262 -15.59 -18.95 -5.75
C TYR A 262 -16.25 -20.06 -4.94
N GLN A 263 -16.06 -19.99 -3.63
CA GLN A 263 -16.71 -20.87 -2.66
C GLN A 263 -16.96 -20.11 -1.36
N HIS A 264 -18.01 -20.49 -0.63
CA HIS A 264 -18.25 -19.99 0.71
C HIS A 264 -19.01 -20.96 1.61
N LEU A 265 -18.93 -20.68 2.90
CA LEU A 265 -19.78 -21.21 3.95
C LEU A 265 -20.78 -20.11 4.37
N ASN A 266 -22.08 -20.41 4.28
CA ASN A 266 -23.11 -19.49 4.75
C ASN A 266 -23.46 -19.72 6.24
N ILE A 267 -24.24 -18.81 6.83
CA ILE A 267 -24.62 -18.87 8.26
C ILE A 267 -25.48 -20.09 8.63
N ASN A 268 -26.06 -20.78 7.64
CA ASN A 268 -26.79 -22.03 7.84
C ASN A 268 -25.87 -23.26 7.82
N GLY A 269 -24.56 -23.05 7.63
CA GLY A 269 -23.57 -24.13 7.56
C GLY A 269 -23.51 -24.83 6.19
N GLU A 270 -24.10 -24.23 5.15
CA GLU A 270 -24.10 -24.80 3.81
C GLU A 270 -22.86 -24.33 3.03
N LEU A 271 -22.21 -25.29 2.34
CA LEU A 271 -21.10 -25.00 1.44
C LEU A 271 -21.62 -24.79 0.03
N LYS A 272 -21.31 -23.64 -0.56
CA LYS A 272 -21.66 -23.30 -1.96
C LYS A 272 -20.39 -23.00 -2.76
N SER A 273 -20.43 -23.26 -4.05
CA SER A 273 -19.36 -22.92 -4.99
C SER A 273 -19.89 -22.65 -6.39
N GLY A 274 -19.17 -21.82 -7.14
CA GLY A 274 -19.54 -21.40 -8.48
C GLY A 274 -18.40 -20.76 -9.24
N SER A 275 -18.72 -20.24 -10.41
CA SER A 275 -17.84 -19.45 -11.27
C SER A 275 -18.50 -18.13 -11.65
N CYS A 276 -17.71 -17.11 -11.92
CA CYS A 276 -18.20 -15.80 -12.28
C CYS A 276 -17.34 -15.19 -13.39
N HIS A 277 -18.01 -14.49 -14.31
CA HIS A 277 -17.39 -13.53 -15.22
C HIS A 277 -17.84 -12.14 -14.82
N SER A 278 -16.90 -11.21 -14.67
CA SER A 278 -17.16 -9.88 -14.14
C SER A 278 -16.55 -8.80 -15.02
N GLN A 279 -17.32 -7.76 -15.32
CA GLN A 279 -16.89 -6.67 -16.21
C GLN A 279 -16.90 -5.33 -15.48
N PRO A 280 -15.78 -4.58 -15.46
CA PRO A 280 -15.68 -3.32 -14.75
C PRO A 280 -16.36 -2.16 -15.50
N ARG A 281 -16.92 -1.21 -14.75
CA ARG A 281 -17.33 0.11 -15.23
C ARG A 281 -17.08 1.15 -14.14
N GLU A 282 -16.58 2.32 -14.52
CA GLU A 282 -16.48 3.45 -13.62
C GLU A 282 -17.77 4.28 -13.67
N GLU A 283 -18.42 4.46 -12.52
CA GLU A 283 -19.66 5.20 -12.39
C GLU A 283 -19.56 6.13 -11.18
N ASN A 284 -19.75 7.43 -11.39
CA ASN A 284 -19.67 8.46 -10.33
C ASN A 284 -18.35 8.45 -9.53
N GLY A 285 -17.23 8.12 -10.18
CA GLY A 285 -15.90 8.07 -9.56
C GLY A 285 -15.68 6.86 -8.65
N LYS A 286 -16.57 5.87 -8.73
CA LYS A 286 -16.42 4.56 -8.09
C LYS A 286 -16.35 3.47 -9.15
N LEU A 287 -15.59 2.42 -8.85
CA LEU A 287 -15.60 1.23 -9.67
C LEU A 287 -16.78 0.34 -9.33
N ARG A 288 -17.47 -0.13 -10.36
CA ARG A 288 -18.48 -1.18 -10.30
C ARG A 288 -18.08 -2.36 -11.16
N PHE A 289 -18.49 -3.54 -10.73
CA PHE A 289 -18.32 -4.78 -11.46
C PHE A 289 -19.70 -5.38 -11.72
N TYR A 290 -19.95 -5.69 -12.98
CA TYR A 290 -21.17 -6.33 -13.44
C TYR A 290 -20.88 -7.81 -13.66
N GLU A 291 -21.53 -8.64 -12.86
CA GLU A 291 -21.19 -10.04 -12.68
C GLU A 291 -22.25 -10.94 -13.29
N GLU A 292 -21.80 -11.94 -14.05
CA GLU A 292 -22.57 -13.09 -14.48
C GLU A 292 -22.01 -14.32 -13.78
N TRP A 293 -22.75 -14.86 -12.82
CA TRP A 293 -22.32 -15.98 -12.00
C TRP A 293 -23.13 -17.24 -12.30
N GLN A 294 -22.52 -18.39 -12.05
CA GLN A 294 -23.14 -19.70 -12.15
C GLN A 294 -22.71 -20.58 -10.99
N TRP A 295 -23.68 -21.08 -10.23
CA TRP A 295 -23.47 -22.10 -9.22
C TRP A 295 -23.05 -23.42 -9.87
N THR A 296 -22.22 -24.20 -9.17
CA THR A 296 -21.90 -25.57 -9.59
C THR A 296 -23.12 -26.49 -9.64
N SER A 297 -24.21 -26.14 -8.95
CA SER A 297 -25.52 -26.80 -9.05
C SER A 297 -26.27 -26.49 -10.36
N GLY A 298 -25.80 -25.52 -11.15
CA GLY A 298 -26.30 -25.19 -12.49
C GLY A 298 -27.12 -23.91 -12.57
N GLU A 299 -27.65 -23.41 -11.46
CA GLU A 299 -28.36 -22.13 -11.42
C GLU A 299 -27.40 -20.96 -11.66
N ALA A 300 -27.87 -19.94 -12.39
CA ALA A 300 -27.09 -18.79 -12.78
C ALA A 300 -27.87 -17.50 -12.53
N GLY A 301 -27.13 -16.40 -12.39
CA GLY A 301 -27.70 -15.10 -12.08
C GLY A 301 -26.72 -13.98 -12.34
N THR A 302 -27.10 -12.78 -11.91
CA THR A 302 -26.30 -11.58 -12.08
C THR A 302 -26.20 -10.80 -10.78
N SER A 303 -25.07 -10.15 -10.57
CA SER A 303 -24.85 -9.23 -9.44
C SER A 303 -24.10 -7.98 -9.88
N ILE A 304 -24.16 -6.95 -9.03
CA ILE A 304 -23.30 -5.78 -9.14
C ILE A 304 -22.59 -5.61 -7.80
N ILE A 305 -21.27 -5.49 -7.83
CA ILE A 305 -20.48 -5.06 -6.68
C ILE A 305 -19.90 -3.67 -6.94
N GLU A 306 -19.83 -2.83 -5.90
CA GLU A 306 -19.34 -1.46 -5.95
C GLU A 306 -18.20 -1.25 -4.94
N GLU A 307 -17.21 -0.47 -5.33
CA GLU A 307 -16.10 -0.06 -4.48
C GLU A 307 -16.54 0.80 -3.27
N LEU A 308 -15.93 0.51 -2.12
CA LEU A 308 -16.11 1.25 -0.85
C LEU A 308 -15.33 2.57 -0.79
#